data_AF-A0A9C9XSU9-F1
#
_entry.id   AF-A0A9C9XSU9-F1
#
_cell.length_a   1.000
_cell.length_b   1.000
_cell.length_c   1.000
_cell.angle_alpha   90.00
_cell.angle_beta   90.00
_cell.angle_gamma   90.00
#
_symmetry.space_group_name_H-M   'P 1'
#
loop_
_entity.id
_entity.type
_entity.pdbx_description
1 polymer ?
#
loop_
_entity_poly.entity_id
_entity_poly.type
_entity_poly.pdbx_seq_one_letter_code
_entity_poly.pdbx_strand_id
1 'polypeptide(L)'
;MADKTEANVAPWCPFCGMDVGRPSDQVQRKMTEFPVGRCECGAVYVCDATGHNVGSAMVECLVFACNDEWDLAWELIPEEDYLTGRIENYDDVTHQVVPKRNLDGRAVRGVLYFVRLHTEVAEIAERFRKKQENPAEAGPAPAAAAVQPAVDGQGKKVRASKKKVRELVQAGDVDALVALALADIRTLRFIQRLLYAPDEAERYHVAWMLGEVCAGVATREPGPVADLLHR
;
A
#
# COMPACT_ATOMS: atom_id res chain seq x y z
N MET A 1 5.88 20.51 46.31
CA MET A 1 4.78 20.22 45.37
C MET A 1 5.43 19.51 44.19
N ALA A 2 5.30 18.19 44.11
CA ALA A 2 5.92 17.41 43.04
C ALA A 2 5.17 17.71 41.73
N ASP A 3 5.94 18.02 40.69
CA ASP A 3 5.47 18.46 39.40
C ASP A 3 4.64 17.35 38.73
N LYS A 4 3.41 17.66 38.28
CA LYS A 4 2.52 16.69 37.61
C LYS A 4 3.10 16.17 36.28
N THR A 5 4.24 16.70 35.86
CA THR A 5 4.95 16.39 34.61
C THR A 5 5.77 15.10 34.65
N GLU A 6 5.89 14.41 35.80
CA GLU A 6 6.75 13.24 35.96
C GLU A 6 6.06 11.87 35.97
N ALA A 7 4.72 11.82 36.03
CA ALA A 7 4.00 10.56 36.08
C ALA A 7 3.77 9.98 34.68
N ASN A 8 3.92 8.65 34.53
CA ASN A 8 3.45 7.96 33.34
C ASN A 8 1.93 8.07 33.28
N VAL A 9 1.40 8.36 32.09
CA VAL A 9 -0.04 8.52 31.88
C VAL A 9 -0.55 7.55 30.82
N ALA A 10 -1.84 7.22 30.89
CA ALA A 10 -2.51 6.51 29.82
C ALA A 10 -2.45 7.34 28.53
N PRO A 11 -2.32 6.71 27.35
CA PRO A 11 -2.40 7.42 26.08
C PRO A 11 -3.82 7.92 25.85
N TRP A 12 -3.94 9.12 25.29
CA TRP A 12 -5.21 9.79 25.05
C TRP A 12 -5.41 10.09 23.57
N CYS A 13 -6.65 10.41 23.17
CA CYS A 13 -6.92 10.91 21.84
C CYS A 13 -6.69 12.43 21.80
N PRO A 14 -5.83 12.95 20.90
CA PRO A 14 -5.57 14.39 20.82
C PRO A 14 -6.78 15.22 20.36
N PHE A 15 -7.83 14.58 19.83
CA PHE A 15 -9.02 15.27 19.33
C PHE A 15 -10.17 15.36 20.33
N CYS A 16 -10.37 14.34 21.16
CA CYS A 16 -11.47 14.30 22.14
C CYS A 16 -11.02 14.20 23.59
N GLY A 17 -9.73 13.95 23.84
CA GLY A 17 -9.15 13.84 25.18
C GLY A 17 -9.43 12.53 25.92
N MET A 18 -10.21 11.61 25.34
CA MET A 18 -10.49 10.31 25.96
C MET A 18 -9.28 9.38 25.88
N ASP A 19 -9.13 8.50 26.88
CA ASP A 19 -8.11 7.45 26.87
C ASP A 19 -8.36 6.50 25.69
N VAL A 20 -7.28 6.10 25.01
CA VAL A 20 -7.35 5.16 23.89
C VAL A 20 -6.89 3.78 24.30
N GLY A 21 -7.45 2.76 23.67
CA GLY A 21 -7.06 1.36 23.92
C GLY A 21 -5.73 0.99 23.29
N ARG A 22 -5.19 -0.17 23.67
CA ARG A 22 -3.97 -0.70 23.06
C ARG A 22 -4.17 -0.97 21.57
N PRO A 23 -3.30 -0.45 20.68
CA PRO A 23 -3.30 -0.80 19.27
C PRO A 23 -3.12 -2.32 19.10
N SER A 24 -3.74 -2.89 18.08
CA SER A 24 -3.67 -4.32 17.77
C SER A 24 -3.30 -4.55 16.31
N ASP A 25 -2.71 -5.72 16.04
CA ASP A 25 -2.48 -6.17 14.67
C ASP A 25 -3.82 -6.35 13.93
N GLN A 26 -3.85 -6.03 12.64
CA GLN A 26 -5.01 -6.27 11.80
C GLN A 26 -5.23 -7.77 11.54
N VAL A 27 -6.47 -8.14 11.22
CA VAL A 27 -6.85 -9.53 10.93
C VAL A 27 -6.17 -10.02 9.64
N GLN A 28 -6.04 -9.15 8.64
CA GLN A 28 -5.31 -9.42 7.40
C GLN A 28 -3.95 -8.74 7.44
N ARG A 29 -2.92 -9.47 7.89
CA ARG A 29 -1.57 -8.91 7.98
C ARG A 29 -0.98 -8.65 6.60
N LYS A 30 -0.63 -7.40 6.30
CA LYS A 30 0.29 -7.03 5.20
C LYS A 30 1.74 -6.99 5.71
N MET A 31 2.72 -7.23 4.84
CA MET A 31 4.14 -7.41 5.23
C MET A 31 4.79 -6.23 5.98
N THR A 32 4.17 -5.05 6.00
CA THR A 32 4.71 -3.81 6.61
C THR A 32 3.68 -3.05 7.45
N GLU A 33 2.83 -3.77 8.19
CA GLU A 33 1.78 -3.13 9.00
C GLU A 33 2.23 -2.75 10.40
N PHE A 34 1.84 -1.55 10.80
CA PHE A 34 1.92 -1.09 12.18
C PHE A 34 0.63 -1.51 12.93
N PRO A 35 0.70 -1.77 14.25
CA PRO A 35 -0.50 -1.96 15.06
C PRO A 35 -1.40 -0.72 15.02
N VAL A 36 -2.71 -0.94 14.85
CA VAL A 36 -3.70 0.14 14.65
C VAL A 36 -4.80 0.11 15.71
N GLY A 37 -5.52 1.21 15.87
CA GLY A 37 -6.68 1.31 16.75
C GLY A 37 -7.65 2.40 16.32
N ARG A 38 -8.85 2.39 16.92
CA ARG A 38 -9.91 3.38 16.67
C ARG A 38 -10.37 3.97 18.00
N CYS A 39 -10.55 5.29 18.02
CA CYS A 39 -11.17 6.02 19.12
C CYS A 39 -12.66 6.20 18.83
N GLU A 40 -13.47 6.25 19.88
CA GLU A 40 -14.94 6.45 19.79
C GLU A 40 -15.32 7.76 19.09
N CYS A 41 -14.46 8.78 19.11
CA CYS A 41 -14.70 10.03 18.40
C CYS A 41 -14.52 9.95 16.87
N GLY A 42 -14.20 8.77 16.34
CA GLY A 42 -13.96 8.53 14.91
C GLY A 42 -12.49 8.71 14.48
N ALA A 43 -11.60 9.08 15.39
CA ALA A 43 -10.17 9.14 15.09
C ALA A 43 -9.57 7.73 15.02
N VAL A 44 -8.67 7.54 14.07
CA VAL A 44 -7.82 6.35 13.93
C VAL A 44 -6.44 6.66 14.49
N TYR A 45 -5.76 5.65 15.01
CA TYR A 45 -4.36 5.77 15.38
C TYR A 45 -3.52 4.55 15.05
N VAL A 46 -2.23 4.80 14.88
CA VAL A 46 -1.20 3.82 14.51
C VAL A 46 -0.01 3.93 15.45
N CYS A 47 0.58 2.79 15.81
CA CYS A 47 1.73 2.71 16.69
C CYS A 47 3.02 2.41 15.93
N ASP A 48 3.95 3.37 15.92
CA ASP A 48 5.36 3.12 15.61
C ASP A 48 6.14 2.94 16.92
N ALA A 49 6.45 1.70 17.28
CA ALA A 49 7.21 1.39 18.51
C ALA A 49 8.63 1.98 18.49
N THR A 50 9.21 2.21 17.30
CA THR A 50 10.60 2.70 17.17
C THR A 50 10.69 4.22 17.20
N GLY A 51 9.64 4.91 16.77
CA GLY A 51 9.61 6.36 16.54
C GLY A 51 10.43 6.84 15.34
N HIS A 52 11.02 5.94 14.53
CA HIS A 52 11.83 6.30 13.37
C HIS A 52 11.04 6.24 12.05
N ASN A 53 9.92 5.54 12.02
CA ASN A 53 9.13 5.28 10.82
C ASN A 53 7.80 6.07 10.81
N VAL A 54 7.80 7.25 11.43
CA VAL A 54 6.59 8.08 11.59
C VAL A 54 5.93 8.42 10.27
N GLY A 55 6.71 8.64 9.20
CA GLY A 55 6.16 8.89 7.86
C GLY A 55 5.37 7.70 7.31
N SER A 56 5.88 6.47 7.48
CA SER A 56 5.16 5.26 7.09
C SER A 56 3.93 5.04 7.99
N ALA A 57 4.05 5.30 9.29
CA ALA A 57 2.93 5.20 10.22
C ALA A 57 1.80 6.20 9.88
N MET A 58 2.16 7.40 9.39
CA MET A 58 1.19 8.39 8.91
C MET A 58 0.42 7.88 7.69
N VAL A 59 1.11 7.36 6.68
CA VAL A 59 0.48 6.82 5.47
C VAL A 59 -0.45 5.67 5.82
N GLU A 60 0.03 4.72 6.64
CA GLU A 60 -0.77 3.59 7.12
C GLU A 60 -2.02 4.05 7.87
N CYS A 61 -1.88 5.06 8.74
CA CYS A 61 -2.99 5.62 9.50
C CYS A 61 -4.05 6.25 8.61
N LEU A 62 -3.63 6.95 7.55
CA LEU A 62 -4.53 7.62 6.61
C LEU A 62 -5.29 6.60 5.74
N VAL A 63 -4.58 5.61 5.20
CA VAL A 63 -5.18 4.52 4.42
C VAL A 63 -6.17 3.72 5.27
N PHE A 64 -5.82 3.40 6.52
CA PHE A 64 -6.74 2.70 7.42
C PHE A 64 -7.97 3.56 7.79
N ALA A 65 -7.79 4.87 7.95
CA ALA A 65 -8.92 5.79 8.15
C ALA A 65 -9.87 5.81 6.94
N CYS A 66 -9.35 5.57 5.75
CA CYS A 66 -10.11 5.43 4.50
C CYS A 66 -10.63 3.99 4.25
N ASN A 67 -10.61 3.11 5.27
CA ASN A 67 -11.00 1.71 5.15
C ASN A 67 -10.23 0.95 4.05
N ASP A 68 -8.91 1.13 4.01
CA ASP A 68 -8.00 0.50 3.04
C ASP A 68 -8.18 0.95 1.57
N GLU A 69 -8.95 2.01 1.33
CA GLU A 69 -9.09 2.62 0.00
C GLU A 69 -7.93 3.59 -0.27
N TRP A 70 -6.94 3.09 -1.02
CA TRP A 70 -5.69 3.82 -1.29
C TRP A 70 -5.91 5.06 -2.15
N ASP A 71 -6.75 4.97 -3.19
CA ASP A 71 -6.97 6.07 -4.11
C ASP A 71 -7.61 7.26 -3.38
N LEU A 72 -8.61 6.98 -2.53
CA LEU A 72 -9.23 8.00 -1.69
C LEU A 72 -8.19 8.65 -0.76
N ALA A 73 -7.38 7.85 -0.07
CA ALA A 73 -6.39 8.36 0.88
C ALA A 73 -5.38 9.33 0.23
N TRP A 74 -4.99 9.10 -1.03
CA TRP A 74 -4.07 9.97 -1.75
C TRP A 74 -4.69 11.27 -2.28
N GLU A 75 -6.01 11.31 -2.43
CA GLU A 75 -6.73 12.51 -2.86
C GLU A 75 -7.00 13.48 -1.70
N LEU A 76 -6.92 13.01 -0.44
CA LEU A 76 -7.21 13.84 0.73
C LEU A 76 -6.13 14.90 0.99
N ILE A 77 -6.58 16.10 1.30
CA ILE A 77 -5.74 17.25 1.66
C ILE A 77 -5.69 17.38 3.20
N PRO A 78 -4.48 17.46 3.80
CA PRO A 78 -4.35 17.72 5.23
C PRO A 78 -5.02 19.03 5.65
N GLU A 79 -5.62 19.06 6.83
CA GLU A 79 -6.35 20.20 7.43
C GLU A 79 -7.67 20.56 6.76
N GLU A 80 -7.86 20.22 5.48
CA GLU A 80 -9.13 20.39 4.75
C GLU A 80 -10.02 19.16 4.87
N ASP A 81 -9.47 17.97 4.62
CA ASP A 81 -10.22 16.70 4.61
C ASP A 81 -10.02 15.89 5.89
N TYR A 82 -8.86 16.07 6.54
CA TYR A 82 -8.52 15.36 7.76
C TYR A 82 -7.58 16.14 8.66
N LEU A 83 -7.66 15.84 9.96
CA LEU A 83 -6.77 16.36 10.98
C LEU A 83 -5.76 15.29 11.40
N THR A 84 -4.58 15.74 11.79
CA THR A 84 -3.52 14.87 12.31
C THR A 84 -3.24 15.19 13.78
N GLY A 85 -2.78 14.19 14.51
CA GLY A 85 -2.34 14.33 15.89
C GLY A 85 -1.23 13.36 16.21
N ARG A 86 -0.42 13.66 17.22
CA ARG A 86 0.71 12.80 17.60
C ARG A 86 0.91 12.79 19.10
N ILE A 87 1.18 11.60 19.62
CA ILE A 87 1.71 11.39 20.97
C ILE A 87 3.10 10.78 20.84
N GLU A 88 4.07 11.42 21.47
CA GLU A 88 5.44 10.93 21.55
C GLU A 88 5.70 10.22 22.88
N ASN A 89 6.81 9.49 22.94
CA ASN A 89 7.28 8.81 24.15
C ASN A 89 6.30 7.74 24.64
N TYR A 90 5.63 7.10 23.70
CA TYR A 90 4.73 5.98 23.96
C TYR A 90 5.52 4.67 24.05
N ASP A 91 5.25 3.87 25.08
CA ASP A 91 5.74 2.51 25.25
C ASP A 91 4.65 1.51 24.83
N ASP A 92 4.92 0.73 23.78
CA ASP A 92 4.00 -0.25 23.21
C ASP A 92 3.80 -1.47 24.10
N VAL A 93 4.76 -1.76 24.98
CA VAL A 93 4.74 -2.90 25.90
C VAL A 93 3.76 -2.66 27.05
N THR A 94 3.90 -1.53 27.74
CA THR A 94 3.08 -1.17 28.92
C THR A 94 1.86 -0.34 28.57
N HIS A 95 1.75 0.14 27.32
CA HIS A 95 0.68 1.01 26.85
C HIS A 95 0.57 2.30 27.69
N GLN A 96 1.69 3.02 27.80
CA GLN A 96 1.80 4.24 28.59
C GLN A 96 2.61 5.29 27.84
N VAL A 97 2.32 6.57 28.11
CA VAL A 97 3.15 7.69 27.70
C VAL A 97 4.14 7.99 28.82
N VAL A 98 5.43 7.94 28.51
CA VAL A 98 6.54 8.05 29.46
C VAL A 98 7.32 9.34 29.18
N PRO A 99 7.02 10.46 29.87
CA PRO A 99 7.68 11.74 29.61
C PRO A 99 9.21 11.69 29.74
N LYS A 100 9.72 10.84 30.63
CA LYS A 100 11.16 10.65 30.89
C LYS A 100 11.90 9.92 29.77
N ARG A 101 11.20 9.41 28.74
CA ARG A 101 11.76 8.66 27.60
C ARG A 101 12.62 7.44 28.00
N ASN A 102 12.47 6.98 29.24
CA ASN A 102 13.16 5.82 29.78
C ASN A 102 12.24 5.12 30.77
N LEU A 103 12.04 3.82 30.57
CA LEU A 103 11.24 2.96 31.44
C LEU A 103 11.99 1.65 31.63
N ASP A 104 12.26 1.28 32.88
CA ASP A 104 12.98 0.05 33.25
C ASP A 104 14.33 -0.13 32.52
N GLY A 105 15.05 0.96 32.27
CA GLY A 105 16.34 0.95 31.57
C GLY A 105 16.25 0.87 30.04
N ARG A 106 15.04 0.82 29.48
CA ARG A 106 14.78 0.87 28.02
C ARG A 106 14.45 2.30 27.60
N ALA A 107 15.02 2.76 26.50
CA ALA A 107 14.65 4.04 25.91
C ALA A 107 13.26 3.93 25.25
N VAL A 108 12.33 4.79 25.67
CA VAL A 108 10.97 4.87 25.12
C VAL A 108 10.93 5.98 24.09
N ARG A 109 10.76 5.60 22.83
CA ARG A 109 10.72 6.52 21.67
C ARG A 109 9.50 6.31 20.78
N GLY A 110 8.62 5.39 21.15
CA GLY A 110 7.45 5.06 20.35
C GLY A 110 6.52 6.26 20.17
N VAL A 111 5.75 6.20 19.10
CA VAL A 111 4.86 7.25 18.67
C VAL A 111 3.50 6.64 18.37
N LEU A 112 2.44 7.27 18.90
CA LEU A 112 1.08 7.08 18.41
C LEU A 112 0.77 8.22 17.45
N TYR A 113 0.53 7.88 16.19
CA TYR A 113 0.10 8.82 15.16
C TYR A 113 -1.41 8.72 15.00
N PHE A 114 -2.09 9.85 14.91
CA PHE A 114 -3.54 9.93 14.84
C PHE A 114 -3.98 10.63 13.56
N VAL A 115 -5.05 10.12 12.96
CA VAL A 115 -5.77 10.75 11.85
C VAL A 115 -7.25 10.80 12.19
N ARG A 116 -7.89 11.94 11.94
CA ARG A 116 -9.35 12.09 12.04
C ARG A 116 -9.87 12.73 10.77
N LEU A 117 -10.68 11.97 10.03
CA LEU A 117 -11.38 12.50 8.85
C LEU A 117 -12.46 13.50 9.29
N HIS A 118 -12.69 14.52 8.47
CA HIS A 118 -13.88 15.35 8.57
C HIS A 118 -15.14 14.55 8.25
N THR A 119 -16.29 14.98 8.77
CA THR A 119 -17.54 14.20 8.72
C THR A 119 -17.94 13.82 7.29
N GLU A 120 -17.82 14.76 6.34
CA GLU A 120 -18.18 14.52 4.94
C GLU A 120 -17.29 13.44 4.30
N VAL A 121 -15.99 13.49 4.55
CA VAL A 121 -15.00 12.52 4.05
C VAL A 121 -15.18 11.16 4.72
N ALA A 122 -15.45 11.13 6.02
CA ALA A 122 -15.73 9.90 6.75
C ALA A 122 -16.97 9.18 6.20
N GLU A 123 -18.02 9.91 5.84
CA GLU A 123 -19.20 9.34 5.19
C GLU A 123 -18.88 8.75 3.81
N ILE A 124 -18.01 9.40 3.03
CA ILE A 124 -17.55 8.89 1.74
C ILE A 124 -16.78 7.58 1.93
N ALA A 125 -15.80 7.54 2.84
CA ALA A 125 -15.03 6.34 3.16
C ALA A 125 -15.92 5.17 3.61
N GLU A 126 -16.99 5.44 4.36
CA GLU A 126 -17.97 4.42 4.78
C GLU A 126 -18.82 3.88 3.61
N ARG A 127 -19.14 4.71 2.62
CA ARG A 127 -19.83 4.26 1.40
C ARG A 127 -18.97 3.30 0.59
N PHE A 128 -17.66 3.58 0.47
CA PHE A 128 -16.72 2.68 -0.19
C PHE A 128 -16.64 1.33 0.52
N ARG A 129 -16.53 1.30 1.86
CA ARG A 129 -16.54 0.04 2.63
C ARG A 129 -17.80 -0.78 2.37
N LYS A 130 -18.99 -0.15 2.44
CA LYS A 130 -20.26 -0.85 2.18
C LYS A 130 -20.35 -1.43 0.77
N LYS A 131 -19.78 -0.74 -0.23
CA LYS A 131 -19.70 -1.23 -1.61
C LYS A 131 -18.75 -2.43 -1.73
N GLN A 132 -17.65 -2.44 -0.99
CA GLN A 132 -16.73 -3.58 -0.94
C GLN A 132 -17.34 -4.81 -0.21
N GLU A 133 -18.11 -4.57 0.87
CA GLU A 133 -18.77 -5.63 1.65
C GLU A 133 -20.02 -6.23 0.94
N ASN A 134 -20.66 -5.47 0.06
CA ASN A 134 -21.75 -5.93 -0.82
C ASN A 134 -21.32 -5.96 -2.30
N PRO A 135 -20.48 -6.93 -2.71
CA PRO A 135 -20.03 -7.05 -4.09
C PRO A 135 -21.14 -7.41 -5.09
N ALA A 136 -22.39 -7.62 -4.64
CA ALA A 136 -23.54 -7.90 -5.50
C ALA A 136 -23.92 -6.74 -6.45
N GLU A 137 -23.46 -5.52 -6.18
CA GLU A 137 -23.64 -4.35 -7.06
C GLU A 137 -22.36 -3.96 -7.81
N ALA A 138 -21.23 -4.64 -7.56
CA ALA A 138 -20.05 -4.49 -8.39
C ALA A 138 -20.31 -5.27 -9.69
N GLY A 139 -20.39 -4.56 -10.82
CA GLY A 139 -20.31 -5.17 -12.14
C GLY A 139 -19.15 -6.17 -12.20
N PRO A 140 -19.23 -7.17 -13.09
CA PRO A 140 -18.39 -8.36 -13.03
C PRO A 140 -16.93 -7.96 -12.82
N ALA A 141 -16.33 -8.47 -11.73
CA ALA A 141 -14.90 -8.38 -11.52
C ALA A 141 -14.20 -8.77 -12.84
N PRO A 142 -13.15 -8.05 -13.27
CA PRO A 142 -12.41 -8.46 -14.45
C PRO A 142 -12.05 -9.92 -14.25
N ALA A 143 -12.56 -10.77 -15.15
CA ALA A 143 -12.44 -12.21 -15.04
C ALA A 143 -10.97 -12.52 -14.76
N ALA A 144 -10.69 -13.22 -13.65
CA ALA A 144 -9.35 -13.69 -13.35
C ALA A 144 -8.80 -14.30 -14.64
N ALA A 145 -7.74 -13.68 -15.18
CA ALA A 145 -7.24 -14.02 -16.50
C ALA A 145 -7.08 -15.53 -16.56
N ALA A 146 -7.78 -16.16 -17.52
CA ALA A 146 -7.72 -17.60 -17.69
C ALA A 146 -6.25 -18.00 -17.75
N VAL A 147 -5.84 -18.88 -16.82
CA VAL A 147 -4.46 -19.36 -16.72
C VAL A 147 -4.02 -19.78 -18.11
N GLN A 148 -3.00 -19.11 -18.65
CA GLN A 148 -2.56 -19.38 -20.01
C GLN A 148 -2.18 -20.86 -20.11
N PRO A 149 -2.69 -21.59 -21.12
CA PRO A 149 -2.44 -23.02 -21.26
C PRO A 149 -0.93 -23.28 -21.30
N ALA A 150 -0.51 -24.34 -20.64
CA ALA A 150 0.89 -24.72 -20.68
C ALA A 150 1.31 -25.04 -22.10
N VAL A 151 2.20 -24.22 -22.63
CA VAL A 151 2.98 -24.60 -23.80
C VAL A 151 3.93 -25.70 -23.34
N ASP A 152 3.48 -26.94 -23.46
CA ASP A 152 4.33 -28.12 -23.38
C ASP A 152 5.42 -28.00 -24.43
N GLY A 153 6.68 -28.03 -23.99
CA GLY A 153 7.77 -28.16 -24.93
C GLY A 153 9.07 -27.59 -24.38
N GLN A 154 9.99 -28.52 -24.14
CA GLN A 154 11.42 -28.31 -24.10
C GLN A 154 11.88 -27.58 -25.39
N GLY A 155 11.72 -26.27 -25.46
CA GLY A 155 12.10 -25.42 -26.57
C GLY A 155 13.42 -24.72 -26.27
N LYS A 156 14.32 -24.65 -27.26
CA LYS A 156 15.60 -23.92 -27.19
C LYS A 156 15.40 -22.56 -26.50
N LYS A 157 16.21 -22.23 -25.50
CA LYS A 157 16.23 -20.90 -24.83
C LYS A 157 16.27 -19.79 -25.88
N VAL A 158 15.11 -19.23 -26.23
CA VAL A 158 15.02 -18.16 -27.23
C VAL A 158 15.45 -16.88 -26.52
N ARG A 159 16.62 -16.36 -26.93
CA ARG A 159 17.17 -15.14 -26.34
C ARG A 159 16.41 -13.93 -26.87
N ALA A 160 15.93 -13.09 -25.96
CA ALA A 160 15.28 -11.84 -26.34
C ALA A 160 16.30 -10.87 -26.96
N SER A 161 15.89 -10.19 -28.04
CA SER A 161 16.67 -9.09 -28.64
C SER A 161 15.82 -7.84 -28.75
N LYS A 162 16.45 -6.66 -28.66
CA LYS A 162 15.75 -5.35 -28.75
C LYS A 162 14.90 -5.24 -30.02
N LYS A 163 15.47 -5.68 -31.16
CA LYS A 163 14.81 -5.62 -32.46
C LYS A 163 13.56 -6.50 -32.47
N LYS A 164 13.69 -7.76 -32.02
CA LYS A 164 12.58 -8.70 -31.99
C LYS A 164 11.45 -8.26 -31.06
N VAL A 165 11.78 -7.74 -29.88
CA VAL A 165 10.77 -7.22 -28.93
C VAL A 165 10.02 -6.02 -29.53
N ARG A 166 10.74 -5.08 -30.16
CA ARG A 166 10.10 -3.94 -30.84
C ARG A 166 9.16 -4.39 -31.97
N GLU A 167 9.60 -5.33 -32.79
CA GLU A 167 8.75 -5.88 -33.87
C GLU A 167 7.47 -6.53 -33.32
N LEU A 168 7.57 -7.31 -32.24
CA LEU A 168 6.41 -7.94 -31.62
C LEU A 168 5.45 -6.94 -30.96
N VAL A 169 5.98 -5.90 -30.30
CA VAL A 169 5.16 -4.82 -29.74
C VAL A 169 4.44 -4.05 -30.84
N GLN A 170 5.11 -3.75 -31.95
CA GLN A 170 4.49 -3.09 -33.11
C GLN A 170 3.45 -3.98 -33.80
N ALA A 171 3.66 -5.29 -33.83
CA ALA A 171 2.72 -6.26 -34.38
C ALA A 171 1.52 -6.54 -33.46
N GLY A 172 1.55 -6.12 -32.19
CA GLY A 172 0.50 -6.40 -31.22
C GLY A 172 0.42 -7.87 -30.78
N ASP A 173 1.51 -8.62 -30.95
CA ASP A 173 1.54 -10.08 -30.69
C ASP A 173 1.84 -10.35 -29.21
N VAL A 174 0.78 -10.31 -28.39
CA VAL A 174 0.84 -10.52 -26.93
C VAL A 174 1.32 -11.93 -26.60
N ASP A 175 0.79 -12.95 -27.27
CA ASP A 175 1.11 -14.35 -26.99
C ASP A 175 2.60 -14.64 -27.20
N ALA A 176 3.18 -14.16 -28.30
CA ALA A 176 4.60 -14.31 -28.56
C ALA A 176 5.47 -13.52 -27.57
N LEU A 177 5.00 -12.35 -27.11
CA LEU A 177 5.70 -11.56 -26.08
C LEU A 177 5.68 -12.25 -24.72
N VAL A 178 4.55 -12.85 -24.32
CA VAL A 178 4.45 -13.60 -23.06
C VAL A 178 5.33 -14.85 -23.11
N ALA A 179 5.28 -15.62 -24.20
CA ALA A 179 6.15 -16.78 -24.39
C ALA A 179 7.64 -16.39 -24.34
N LEU A 180 8.01 -15.27 -24.95
CA LEU A 180 9.39 -14.77 -24.93
C LEU A 180 9.79 -14.22 -23.56
N ALA A 181 8.87 -13.62 -22.81
CA ALA A 181 9.12 -13.12 -21.45
C ALA A 181 9.33 -14.27 -20.45
N LEU A 182 8.55 -15.35 -20.55
CA LEU A 182 8.74 -16.58 -19.78
C LEU A 182 10.05 -17.29 -20.14
N ALA A 183 10.55 -17.15 -21.38
CA ALA A 183 11.83 -17.72 -21.80
C ALA A 183 13.05 -16.85 -21.43
N ASP A 184 12.92 -15.52 -21.50
CA ASP A 184 13.98 -14.54 -21.19
C ASP A 184 13.38 -13.25 -20.63
N ILE A 185 13.56 -13.05 -19.32
CA ILE A 185 13.02 -11.90 -18.58
C ILE A 185 13.53 -10.53 -19.06
N ARG A 186 14.59 -10.51 -19.88
CA ARG A 186 15.03 -9.26 -20.55
C ARG A 186 13.97 -8.70 -21.48
N THR A 187 13.00 -9.50 -21.92
CA THR A 187 11.85 -9.05 -22.72
C THR A 187 11.12 -7.91 -22.03
N LEU A 188 10.74 -8.06 -20.75
CA LEU A 188 10.08 -7.01 -19.97
C LEU A 188 10.90 -5.71 -19.93
N ARG A 189 12.22 -5.83 -19.70
CA ARG A 189 13.15 -4.68 -19.72
C ARG A 189 13.26 -4.01 -21.10
N PHE A 190 13.14 -4.77 -22.17
CA PHE A 190 13.15 -4.20 -23.52
C PHE A 190 11.83 -3.49 -23.86
N ILE A 191 10.69 -4.01 -23.40
CA ILE A 191 9.39 -3.33 -23.52
C ILE A 191 9.40 -2.03 -22.70
N GLN A 192 9.85 -2.06 -21.44
CA GLN A 192 9.93 -0.87 -20.58
C GLN A 192 10.76 0.25 -21.22
N ARG A 193 11.84 -0.09 -21.94
CA ARG A 193 12.65 0.90 -22.65
C ARG A 193 11.94 1.58 -23.82
N LEU A 194 10.88 0.98 -24.36
CA LEU A 194 10.07 1.60 -25.42
C LEU A 194 9.12 2.67 -24.86
N LEU A 195 8.90 2.72 -23.54
CA LEU A 195 8.13 3.79 -22.88
C LEU A 195 8.80 5.16 -23.00
N TYR A 196 10.09 5.21 -23.36
CA TYR A 196 10.81 6.46 -23.64
C TYR A 196 10.66 6.93 -25.10
N ALA A 197 9.71 6.39 -25.86
CA ALA A 197 9.41 6.86 -27.21
C ALA A 197 9.01 8.35 -27.19
N PRO A 198 9.45 9.15 -28.18
CA PRO A 198 9.07 10.56 -28.27
C PRO A 198 7.60 10.75 -28.64
N ASP A 199 7.02 9.79 -29.37
CA ASP A 199 5.63 9.81 -29.78
C ASP A 199 4.70 9.33 -28.66
N GLU A 200 3.67 10.11 -28.36
CA GLU A 200 2.77 9.84 -27.25
C GLU A 200 1.88 8.61 -27.51
N ALA A 201 1.39 8.44 -28.74
CA ALA A 201 0.58 7.29 -29.11
C ALA A 201 1.39 5.98 -29.02
N GLU A 202 2.65 6.00 -29.46
CA GLU A 202 3.58 4.88 -29.29
C GLU A 202 3.78 4.54 -27.80
N ARG A 203 3.92 5.55 -26.92
CA ARG A 203 4.06 5.30 -25.48
C ARG A 203 2.83 4.64 -24.87
N TYR A 204 1.62 5.11 -25.19
CA TYR A 204 0.39 4.48 -24.69
C TYR A 204 0.23 3.06 -25.21
N HIS A 205 0.53 2.81 -26.49
CA HIS A 205 0.52 1.47 -27.06
C HIS A 205 1.51 0.54 -26.34
N VAL A 206 2.74 1.01 -26.09
CA VAL A 206 3.74 0.24 -25.34
C VAL A 206 3.28 -0.04 -23.91
N ALA A 207 2.68 0.94 -23.23
CA ALA A 207 2.16 0.77 -21.87
C ALA A 207 1.04 -0.28 -21.81
N TRP A 208 0.11 -0.23 -22.76
CA TRP A 208 -0.94 -1.24 -22.93
C TRP A 208 -0.35 -2.64 -23.14
N MET A 209 0.57 -2.77 -24.11
CA MET A 209 1.23 -4.05 -24.41
C MET A 209 2.02 -4.59 -23.21
N LEU A 210 2.67 -3.71 -22.43
CA LEU A 210 3.38 -4.11 -21.22
C LEU A 210 2.41 -4.67 -20.17
N GLY A 211 1.25 -4.03 -19.98
CA GLY A 211 0.20 -4.49 -19.07
C GLY A 211 -0.31 -5.89 -19.42
N GLU A 212 -0.67 -6.11 -20.68
CA GLU A 212 -1.13 -7.41 -21.18
C GLU A 212 -0.07 -8.51 -20.99
N VAL A 213 1.20 -8.20 -21.27
CA VAL A 213 2.30 -9.16 -21.10
C VAL A 213 2.55 -9.45 -19.62
N CYS A 214 2.51 -8.43 -18.75
CA CYS A 214 2.62 -8.60 -17.31
C CYS A 214 1.49 -9.47 -16.74
N ALA A 215 0.24 -9.25 -17.20
CA ALA A 215 -0.90 -10.07 -16.82
C ALA A 215 -0.67 -11.55 -17.19
N GLY A 216 -0.19 -11.82 -18.40
CA GLY A 216 0.14 -13.17 -18.84
C GLY A 216 1.27 -13.83 -18.04
N VAL A 217 2.39 -13.11 -17.83
CA VAL A 217 3.56 -13.63 -17.10
C VAL A 217 3.24 -13.86 -15.62
N ALA A 218 2.46 -12.97 -14.99
CA ALA A 218 2.11 -13.07 -13.57
C ALA A 218 1.34 -14.34 -13.22
N THR A 219 0.64 -14.96 -14.19
CA THR A 219 -0.03 -16.26 -13.99
C THR A 219 0.94 -17.41 -13.68
N ARG A 220 2.23 -17.27 -14.01
CA ARG A 220 3.26 -18.30 -13.81
C ARG A 220 4.39 -17.84 -12.91
N GLU A 221 4.97 -16.68 -13.23
CA GLU A 221 6.13 -16.12 -12.55
C GLU A 221 5.81 -14.68 -12.11
N PRO A 222 5.15 -14.49 -10.96
CA PRO A 222 4.80 -13.14 -10.47
C PRO A 222 6.01 -12.33 -10.00
N GLY A 223 7.10 -13.00 -9.56
CA GLY A 223 8.29 -12.33 -9.02
C GLY A 223 8.91 -11.29 -9.97
N PRO A 224 9.20 -11.64 -11.23
CA PRO A 224 9.68 -10.67 -12.21
C PRO A 224 8.75 -9.49 -12.51
N VAL A 225 7.44 -9.67 -12.39
CA VAL A 225 6.46 -8.59 -12.58
C VAL A 225 6.49 -7.66 -11.36
N ALA A 226 6.56 -8.20 -10.15
CA ALA A 226 6.76 -7.40 -8.94
C ALA A 226 8.08 -6.61 -9.00
N ASP A 227 9.18 -7.24 -9.43
CA ASP A 227 10.48 -6.57 -9.62
C ASP A 227 10.44 -5.45 -10.66
N LEU A 228 9.56 -5.54 -11.66
CA LEU A 228 9.37 -4.50 -12.67
C LEU A 228 8.65 -3.29 -12.08
N LEU A 229 7.61 -3.50 -11.25
CA LEU A 229 6.81 -2.43 -10.66
C LEU A 229 7.56 -1.65 -9.56
N HIS A 230 8.55 -2.27 -8.94
CA HIS A 230 9.40 -1.60 -7.93
C HIS A 230 10.51 -0.70 -8.53
N ARG A 231 10.66 -0.62 -9.86
CA ARG A 231 11.76 0.09 -10.54
C ARG A 231 11.29 1.34 -11.28
#